data_AF-A0A2M7Q043-F1
#
_entry.id   AF-A0A2M7Q043-F1
#
_cell.length_a   1.000
_cell.length_b   1.000
_cell.length_c   1.000
_cell.angle_alpha   90.00
_cell.angle_beta   90.00
_cell.angle_gamma   90.00
#
_symmetry.space_group_name_H-M   'P 1'
#
loop_
_entity.id
_entity.type
_entity.pdbx_description
1 polymer ?
#
loop_
_entity_poly.entity_id
_entity_poly.type
_entity_poly.pdbx_seq_one_letter_code
_entity_poly.pdbx_strand_id
1 'polypeptide(L)'
;MATLQAPMAAPDPYSATQCMLAYTSHTSKIRITMQKINPPMKYFFNSLAIYIAISILFTGCLTQASQTEQAHSLVEQAHQAFEARQWDSLTPLYAPTFFQDKSPEDWKITLENTTAGLGKLTGVQPTFEQKDPRFGGDFYLYGFLLQYENGSISETLTVYSSIDDDVLKISGHILKTRRNTKS
;
A
#
# COMPACT_ATOMS: atom_id res chain seq x y z
N MET A 1 24.98 -39.62 9.16
CA MET A 1 24.68 -39.57 7.72
C MET A 1 24.16 -38.20 7.41
N ALA A 2 24.98 -37.35 6.78
CA ALA A 2 24.66 -35.98 6.45
C ALA A 2 24.14 -35.93 5.01
N THR A 3 22.92 -35.42 4.82
CA THR A 3 22.34 -35.22 3.50
C THR A 3 22.50 -33.75 3.13
N LEU A 4 23.45 -33.46 2.24
CA LEU A 4 23.62 -32.17 1.57
C LEU A 4 22.44 -31.97 0.60
N GLN A 5 21.67 -30.89 0.78
CA GLN A 5 20.61 -30.50 -0.15
C GLN A 5 21.01 -29.21 -0.88
N ALA A 6 20.92 -29.26 -2.21
CA ALA A 6 21.37 -28.24 -3.15
C ALA A 6 20.47 -26.99 -3.20
N PRO A 7 20.98 -25.84 -3.67
CA PRO A 7 20.20 -24.60 -3.80
C PRO A 7 19.28 -24.63 -5.04
N MET A 8 18.01 -24.25 -4.87
CA MET A 8 17.06 -24.00 -5.96
C MET A 8 17.26 -22.62 -6.56
N ALA A 9 17.34 -22.57 -7.90
CA ALA A 9 17.47 -21.36 -8.70
C ALA A 9 16.18 -20.53 -8.72
N ALA A 10 16.34 -19.20 -8.73
CA ALA A 10 15.25 -18.23 -8.83
C ALA A 10 14.69 -18.15 -10.27
N PRO A 11 13.38 -17.86 -10.44
CA PRO A 11 12.79 -17.61 -11.75
C PRO A 11 13.03 -16.18 -12.26
N ASP A 12 13.23 -16.08 -13.58
CA ASP A 12 13.52 -14.84 -14.34
C ASP A 12 12.34 -13.84 -14.37
N PRO A 13 12.60 -12.51 -14.27
CA PRO A 13 11.56 -11.49 -14.27
C PRO A 13 11.50 -10.71 -15.60
N TYR A 14 11.16 -11.35 -16.73
CA TYR A 14 10.88 -10.58 -17.96
C TYR A 14 9.81 -11.26 -18.82
N SER A 15 8.55 -10.87 -18.62
CA SER A 15 7.51 -11.01 -19.64
C SER A 15 6.86 -9.66 -19.89
N ALA A 16 7.42 -8.95 -20.86
CA ALA A 16 6.82 -7.80 -21.49
C ALA A 16 5.52 -8.22 -22.21
N THR A 17 4.42 -7.51 -21.98
CA THR A 17 3.25 -7.58 -22.87
C THR A 17 2.68 -6.18 -23.07
N GLN A 18 3.18 -5.56 -24.14
CA GLN A 18 2.43 -4.81 -25.16
C GLN A 18 1.09 -4.20 -24.73
N CYS A 19 1.06 -2.87 -24.62
CA CYS A 19 -0.17 -2.13 -24.88
C CYS A 19 0.08 -1.17 -26.05
N MET A 20 -0.57 -1.48 -27.17
CA MET A 20 -0.37 -0.86 -28.46
C MET A 20 -0.91 0.57 -28.53
N LEU A 21 -0.09 1.38 -29.16
CA LEU A 21 -0.38 2.60 -29.91
C LEU A 21 -1.75 2.59 -30.61
N ALA A 22 -2.57 3.60 -30.34
CA ALA A 22 -3.63 4.06 -31.24
C ALA A 22 -3.42 5.55 -31.54
N TYR A 23 -2.59 5.81 -32.55
CA TYR A 23 -2.32 7.14 -33.09
C TYR A 23 -3.23 7.35 -34.30
N THR A 24 -4.33 8.08 -34.15
CA THR A 24 -5.14 8.52 -35.30
C THR A 24 -4.74 9.94 -35.68
N SER A 25 -3.91 10.06 -36.71
CA SER A 25 -3.49 11.32 -37.31
C SER A 25 -4.62 11.92 -38.15
N HIS A 26 -5.13 13.08 -37.76
CA HIS A 26 -6.02 13.91 -38.57
C HIS A 26 -5.18 14.89 -39.39
N THR A 27 -5.03 14.64 -40.69
CA THR A 27 -4.22 15.48 -41.59
C THR A 27 -5.07 16.60 -42.19
N SER A 28 -5.01 17.78 -41.57
CA SER A 28 -5.51 19.03 -42.18
C SER A 28 -4.46 19.59 -43.15
N LYS A 29 -4.83 19.71 -44.44
CA LYS A 29 -4.01 20.38 -45.47
C LYS A 29 -3.93 21.89 -45.17
N ILE A 30 -2.86 22.32 -44.52
CA ILE A 30 -2.52 23.74 -44.39
C ILE A 30 -1.60 24.11 -45.57
N ARG A 31 -2.08 25.00 -46.45
CA ARG A 31 -1.32 25.55 -47.57
C ARG A 31 -0.48 26.72 -47.04
N ILE A 32 0.81 26.48 -46.78
CA ILE A 32 1.76 27.51 -46.35
C ILE A 32 2.39 28.16 -47.58
N THR A 33 2.12 29.44 -47.79
CA THR A 33 2.82 30.31 -48.73
C THR A 33 4.22 30.61 -48.18
N MET A 34 5.26 30.28 -48.95
CA MET A 34 6.65 30.52 -48.58
C MET A 34 6.98 32.00 -48.64
N GLN A 35 7.13 32.60 -47.47
CA GLN A 35 7.74 33.92 -47.32
C GLN A 35 9.24 33.74 -47.05
N LYS A 36 10.07 34.41 -47.85
CA LYS A 36 11.54 34.34 -47.79
C LYS A 36 12.04 35.02 -46.51
N ILE A 37 12.47 34.24 -45.52
CA ILE A 37 12.99 34.73 -44.23
C ILE A 37 14.53 34.72 -44.28
N ASN A 38 15.13 35.89 -44.07
CA ASN A 38 16.58 36.06 -43.87
C ASN A 38 16.99 35.56 -42.47
N PRO A 39 18.13 34.87 -42.30
CA PRO A 39 18.46 34.21 -41.03
C PRO A 39 19.19 35.11 -40.04
N PRO A 40 18.89 34.98 -38.73
CA PRO A 40 19.91 35.00 -37.69
C PRO A 40 19.95 33.62 -36.99
N MET A 41 20.46 32.62 -37.72
CA MET A 41 20.39 31.19 -37.41
C MET A 41 21.34 30.70 -36.30
N LYS A 42 21.82 31.57 -35.41
CA LYS A 42 22.74 31.17 -34.31
C LYS A 42 22.06 31.11 -32.93
N TYR A 43 21.02 31.90 -32.72
CA TYR A 43 20.32 31.94 -31.42
C TYR A 43 19.23 30.85 -31.27
N PHE A 44 18.77 30.29 -32.39
CA PHE A 44 17.68 29.30 -32.39
C PHE A 44 18.12 27.92 -31.85
N PHE A 45 19.36 27.51 -32.12
CA PHE A 45 19.89 26.22 -31.65
C PHE A 45 20.20 26.21 -30.15
N ASN A 46 20.69 27.32 -29.59
CA ASN A 46 20.95 27.42 -28.15
C ASN A 46 19.66 27.44 -27.31
N SER A 47 18.57 28.00 -27.84
CA SER A 47 17.27 28.01 -27.13
C SER A 47 16.66 26.59 -27.04
N LEU A 48 16.74 25.81 -28.13
CA LEU A 48 16.18 24.45 -28.16
C LEU A 48 16.88 23.49 -27.17
N ALA A 49 18.21 23.61 -27.01
CA ALA A 49 18.97 22.80 -26.07
C ALA A 49 18.56 23.06 -24.60
N ILE A 50 18.25 24.32 -24.26
CA ILE A 50 17.78 24.70 -22.92
C ILE A 50 16.39 24.13 -22.65
N TYR A 51 15.49 24.17 -23.62
CA TYR A 51 14.15 23.58 -23.47
C TYR A 51 14.20 22.07 -23.26
N ILE A 52 15.05 21.35 -24.01
CA ILE A 52 15.23 19.89 -23.83
C ILE A 52 15.84 19.57 -22.46
N ALA A 53 16.86 20.31 -22.02
CA ALA A 53 17.47 20.13 -20.72
C ALA A 53 16.48 20.39 -19.56
N ILE A 54 15.62 21.39 -19.69
CA ILE A 54 14.55 21.70 -18.72
C ILE A 54 13.48 20.61 -18.72
N SER A 55 13.07 20.09 -19.87
CA SER A 55 12.05 19.03 -19.95
C SER A 55 12.51 17.72 -19.29
N ILE A 56 13.80 17.37 -19.35
CA ILE A 56 14.33 16.18 -18.68
C ILE A 56 14.25 16.32 -17.15
N LEU A 57 14.44 17.53 -16.61
CA LEU A 57 14.28 17.80 -15.18
C LEU A 57 12.83 17.65 -14.68
N PHE A 58 11.83 17.79 -15.56
CA PHE A 58 10.41 17.64 -15.20
C PHE A 58 9.86 16.21 -15.36
N THR A 59 10.56 15.31 -16.05
CA THR A 59 10.14 13.89 -16.18
C THR A 59 10.46 13.05 -14.94
N GLY A 60 11.18 13.59 -13.96
CA GLY A 60 11.56 12.93 -12.72
C GLY A 60 10.47 12.89 -11.63
N CYS A 61 9.19 13.06 -11.99
CA CYS A 61 8.09 12.76 -11.07
C CYS A 61 7.96 11.23 -10.97
N LEU A 62 8.95 10.59 -10.35
CA LEU A 62 8.89 9.24 -9.81
C LEU A 62 7.77 9.26 -8.77
N THR A 63 6.55 9.03 -9.23
CA THR A 63 5.45 8.63 -8.36
C THR A 63 5.83 7.26 -7.84
N GLN A 64 6.57 7.22 -6.74
CA GLN A 64 6.70 6.02 -5.93
C GLN A 64 5.26 5.58 -5.65
N ALA A 65 4.85 4.49 -6.28
CA ALA A 65 3.48 3.98 -6.18
C ALA A 65 3.22 3.77 -4.68
N SER A 66 2.37 4.61 -4.10
CA SER A 66 2.09 4.52 -2.68
C SER A 66 1.40 3.18 -2.44
N GLN A 67 1.94 2.33 -1.58
CA GLN A 67 1.32 1.06 -1.23
C GLN A 67 0.04 1.22 -0.37
N THR A 68 -0.56 2.41 -0.33
CA THR A 68 -1.72 2.74 0.48
C THR A 68 -2.92 1.83 0.16
N GLU A 69 -3.18 1.55 -1.12
CA GLU A 69 -4.27 0.66 -1.53
C GLU A 69 -4.07 -0.77 -1.02
N GLN A 70 -2.84 -1.26 -1.05
CA GLN A 70 -2.49 -2.58 -0.52
C GLN A 70 -2.64 -2.60 1.01
N ALA A 71 -2.26 -1.54 1.70
CA ALA A 71 -2.41 -1.41 3.15
C ALA A 71 -3.91 -1.38 3.54
N HIS A 72 -4.74 -0.65 2.81
CA HIS A 72 -6.20 -0.67 2.97
C HIS A 72 -6.79 -2.07 2.76
N SER A 73 -6.38 -2.76 1.69
CA SER A 73 -6.86 -4.13 1.42
C SER A 73 -6.49 -5.10 2.54
N LEU A 74 -5.32 -4.94 3.15
CA LEU A 74 -4.87 -5.79 4.26
C LEU A 74 -5.69 -5.52 5.52
N VAL A 75 -6.00 -4.26 5.82
CA VAL A 75 -6.91 -3.88 6.92
C VAL A 75 -8.32 -4.43 6.69
N GLU A 76 -8.84 -4.34 5.47
CA GLU A 76 -10.15 -4.88 5.12
C GLU A 76 -10.21 -6.40 5.32
N GLN A 77 -9.19 -7.14 4.89
CA GLN A 77 -9.08 -8.58 5.16
C GLN A 77 -9.09 -8.88 6.66
N ALA A 78 -8.43 -8.05 7.47
CA ALA A 78 -8.46 -8.20 8.91
C ALA A 78 -9.87 -8.02 9.46
N HIS A 79 -10.59 -6.97 9.04
CA HIS A 79 -11.98 -6.72 9.46
C HIS A 79 -12.96 -7.79 9.00
N GLN A 80 -12.80 -8.33 7.79
CA GLN A 80 -13.60 -9.47 7.32
C GLN A 80 -13.41 -10.69 8.23
N ALA A 81 -12.20 -10.93 8.71
CA ALA A 81 -11.95 -12.00 9.67
C ALA A 81 -12.60 -11.73 11.05
N PHE A 82 -12.70 -10.47 11.49
CA PHE A 82 -13.49 -10.11 12.69
C PHE A 82 -14.98 -10.34 12.51
N GLU A 83 -15.53 -9.93 11.37
CA GLU A 83 -16.93 -10.13 11.05
C GLU A 83 -17.28 -11.63 11.02
N ALA A 84 -16.43 -12.45 10.39
CA ALA A 84 -16.60 -13.89 10.28
C ALA A 84 -16.14 -14.68 11.54
N ARG A 85 -15.50 -14.02 12.51
CA ARG A 85 -14.82 -14.65 13.67
C ARG A 85 -13.81 -15.74 13.28
N GLN A 86 -13.12 -15.55 12.16
CA GLN A 86 -12.15 -16.49 11.62
C GLN A 86 -10.73 -16.11 12.06
N TRP A 87 -10.40 -16.33 13.33
CA TRP A 87 -9.13 -15.86 13.89
C TRP A 87 -7.89 -16.49 13.23
N ASP A 88 -8.02 -17.71 12.73
CA ASP A 88 -6.93 -18.41 12.04
C ASP A 88 -6.56 -17.75 10.70
N SER A 89 -7.49 -17.03 10.05
CA SER A 89 -7.20 -16.30 8.81
C SER A 89 -6.46 -14.98 9.02
N LEU A 90 -6.40 -14.48 10.27
CA LEU A 90 -5.66 -13.26 10.60
C LEU A 90 -4.15 -13.51 10.69
N THR A 91 -3.72 -14.67 11.19
CA THR A 91 -2.30 -15.02 11.39
C THR A 91 -1.40 -14.71 10.18
N PRO A 92 -1.74 -15.12 8.93
CA PRO A 92 -0.90 -14.82 7.77
C PRO A 92 -0.80 -13.33 7.40
N LEU A 93 -1.69 -12.47 7.93
CA LEU A 93 -1.66 -11.02 7.68
C LEU A 93 -0.61 -10.29 8.54
N TYR A 94 -0.14 -10.91 9.63
CA TYR A 94 0.84 -10.32 10.53
C TYR A 94 2.28 -10.56 10.07
N ALA A 95 3.15 -9.63 10.43
CA ALA A 95 4.59 -9.78 10.29
C ALA A 95 5.10 -10.80 11.33
N PRO A 96 6.16 -11.58 11.02
CA PRO A 96 6.79 -12.44 12.02
C PRO A 96 7.25 -11.68 13.28
N THR A 97 7.64 -10.41 13.12
CA THR A 97 8.04 -9.52 14.21
C THR A 97 6.92 -9.25 15.22
N PHE A 98 5.65 -9.29 14.79
CA PHE A 98 4.49 -9.12 15.68
C PHE A 98 4.39 -10.25 16.72
N PHE A 99 4.85 -11.45 16.37
CA PHE A 99 4.80 -12.63 17.22
C PHE A 99 6.11 -12.87 18.01
N GLN A 100 7.02 -11.88 18.06
CA GLN A 100 8.24 -12.02 18.87
C GLN A 100 7.93 -12.07 20.37
N ASP A 101 6.92 -11.32 20.82
CA ASP A 101 6.56 -11.21 22.24
C ASP A 101 5.40 -12.14 22.65
N LYS A 102 4.71 -12.76 21.68
CA LYS A 102 3.55 -13.63 21.93
C LYS A 102 3.36 -14.63 20.78
N SER A 103 2.90 -15.84 21.11
CA SER A 103 2.60 -16.83 20.08
C SER A 103 1.34 -16.46 19.28
N PRO A 104 1.19 -16.96 18.04
CA PRO A 104 -0.06 -16.85 17.28
C PRO A 104 -1.28 -17.37 18.05
N GLU A 105 -1.11 -18.44 18.83
CA GLU A 105 -2.15 -19.04 19.65
C GLU A 105 -2.57 -18.11 20.80
N ASP A 106 -1.61 -17.51 21.51
CA ASP A 106 -1.91 -16.52 22.56
C ASP A 106 -2.61 -15.29 21.99
N TRP A 107 -2.25 -14.89 20.77
CA TRP A 107 -2.92 -13.81 20.09
C TRP A 107 -4.37 -14.15 19.75
N LYS A 108 -4.64 -15.36 19.23
CA LYS A 108 -6.00 -15.85 19.02
C LYS A 108 -6.83 -15.84 20.32
N ILE A 109 -6.28 -16.36 21.40
CA ILE A 109 -6.92 -16.34 22.73
C ILE A 109 -7.21 -14.89 23.16
N THR A 110 -6.29 -13.96 22.90
CA THR A 110 -6.50 -12.53 23.17
C THR A 110 -7.69 -11.98 22.39
N LEU A 111 -7.80 -12.29 21.09
CA LEU A 111 -8.94 -11.87 20.25
C LEU A 111 -10.26 -12.45 20.74
N GLU A 112 -10.29 -13.75 21.06
CA GLU A 112 -11.46 -14.43 21.60
C GLU A 112 -11.90 -13.80 22.91
N ASN A 113 -10.98 -13.59 23.86
CA ASN A 113 -11.28 -12.97 25.14
C ASN A 113 -11.73 -11.51 25.00
N THR A 114 -11.12 -10.76 24.08
CA THR A 114 -11.45 -9.34 23.87
C THR A 114 -12.83 -9.17 23.25
N THR A 115 -13.25 -10.11 22.41
CA THR A 115 -14.55 -10.10 21.74
C THR A 115 -15.62 -10.92 22.46
N ALA A 116 -15.25 -11.66 23.50
CA ALA A 116 -16.17 -12.46 24.31
C ALA A 116 -17.28 -11.59 24.91
N GLY A 117 -18.52 -12.00 24.68
CA GLY A 117 -19.70 -11.29 25.19
C GLY A 117 -20.10 -10.01 24.44
N LEU A 118 -19.30 -9.52 23.48
CA LEU A 118 -19.65 -8.33 22.71
C LEU A 118 -20.78 -8.55 21.69
N GLY A 119 -21.04 -9.80 21.31
CA GLY A 119 -22.04 -10.14 20.28
C GLY A 119 -21.50 -10.02 18.86
N LYS A 120 -22.35 -9.86 17.87
CA LYS A 120 -21.95 -9.71 16.46
C LYS A 120 -21.34 -8.33 16.21
N LEU A 121 -20.37 -8.26 15.29
CA LEU A 121 -19.87 -6.99 14.77
C LEU A 121 -20.98 -6.36 13.91
N THR A 122 -21.36 -5.13 14.20
CA THR A 122 -22.45 -4.41 13.52
C THR A 122 -21.94 -3.28 12.62
N GLY A 123 -20.71 -2.82 12.84
CA GLY A 123 -20.09 -1.80 12.01
C GLY A 123 -18.63 -1.56 12.32
N VAL A 124 -17.91 -1.03 11.33
CA VAL A 124 -16.51 -0.60 11.43
C VAL A 124 -16.46 0.87 11.05
N GLN A 125 -16.08 1.73 11.99
CA GLN A 125 -15.99 3.17 11.75
C GLN A 125 -14.53 3.62 11.75
N PRO A 126 -14.00 4.18 10.65
CA PRO A 126 -12.67 4.77 10.65
C PRO A 126 -12.62 5.99 11.57
N THR A 127 -11.54 6.12 12.33
CA THR A 127 -11.31 7.24 13.26
C THR A 127 -10.11 8.08 12.85
N PHE A 128 -9.03 7.46 12.35
CA PHE A 128 -7.88 8.15 11.78
C PHE A 128 -7.13 7.24 10.80
N GLU A 129 -6.37 7.88 9.92
CA GLU A 129 -5.40 7.26 9.03
C GLU A 129 -4.17 8.17 8.95
N GLN A 130 -2.97 7.58 9.05
CA GLN A 130 -1.71 8.32 8.96
C GLN A 130 -0.66 7.49 8.23
N LYS A 131 -0.02 8.08 7.21
CA LYS A 131 1.20 7.56 6.60
C LYS A 131 2.42 8.23 7.23
N ASP A 132 3.41 7.44 7.62
CA ASP A 132 4.68 7.87 8.20
C ASP A 132 5.85 7.15 7.48
N PRO A 133 6.38 7.74 6.38
CA PRO A 133 7.52 7.16 5.66
C PRO A 133 8.81 7.29 6.49
N ARG A 134 9.57 6.20 6.62
CA ARG A 134 10.83 6.17 7.38
C ARG A 134 11.96 5.56 6.56
N PHE A 135 13.21 5.76 6.99
CA PHE A 135 14.40 5.24 6.30
C PHE A 135 14.42 3.70 6.16
N GLY A 136 13.64 2.97 6.96
CA GLY A 136 13.52 1.51 6.87
C GLY A 136 12.32 1.00 6.07
N GLY A 137 11.39 1.88 5.66
CA GLY A 137 10.14 1.47 5.03
C GLY A 137 8.99 2.43 5.29
N ASP A 138 7.84 2.11 4.70
CA ASP A 138 6.61 2.88 4.85
C ASP A 138 5.76 2.31 6.00
N PHE A 139 5.33 3.19 6.92
CA PHE A 139 4.40 2.86 8.00
C PHE A 139 3.03 3.48 7.72
N TYR A 140 1.99 2.69 7.93
CA TYR A 140 0.61 3.09 7.82
C TYR A 140 -0.09 2.79 9.15
N LEU A 141 -0.62 3.82 9.80
CA LEU A 141 -1.33 3.72 11.06
C LEU A 141 -2.81 3.98 10.80
N TYR A 142 -3.65 3.02 11.21
CA TYR A 142 -5.09 3.10 11.08
C TYR A 142 -5.74 2.99 12.46
N GLY A 143 -6.75 3.80 12.70
CA GLY A 143 -7.58 3.72 13.89
C GLY A 143 -9.02 3.45 13.54
N PHE A 144 -9.66 2.48 14.19
CA PHE A 144 -11.07 2.15 14.00
C PHE A 144 -11.83 2.09 15.31
N LEU A 145 -13.14 2.29 15.23
CA LEU A 145 -14.10 1.92 16.25
C LEU A 145 -14.91 0.74 15.71
N LEU A 146 -14.64 -0.45 16.24
CA LEU A 146 -15.39 -1.67 15.97
C LEU A 146 -16.64 -1.66 16.85
N GLN A 147 -17.81 -1.57 16.23
CA GLN A 147 -19.11 -1.54 16.91
C GLN A 147 -19.68 -2.96 16.95
N TYR A 148 -20.06 -3.41 18.14
CA TYR A 148 -20.70 -4.69 18.38
C TYR A 148 -22.07 -4.49 19.04
N GLU A 149 -22.90 -5.54 19.07
CA GLU A 149 -24.23 -5.51 19.69
C GLU A 149 -24.19 -5.03 21.16
N ASN A 150 -23.22 -5.50 21.95
CA ASN A 150 -23.12 -5.26 23.39
C ASN A 150 -21.92 -4.38 23.78
N GLY A 151 -21.31 -3.66 22.84
CA GLY A 151 -20.18 -2.80 23.16
C GLY A 151 -19.40 -2.30 21.95
N SER A 152 -18.21 -1.76 22.20
CA SER A 152 -17.31 -1.35 21.13
C SER A 152 -15.85 -1.55 21.52
N ILE A 153 -14.99 -1.72 20.52
CA ILE A 153 -13.55 -1.80 20.66
C ILE A 153 -12.91 -0.67 19.86
N SER A 154 -12.01 0.06 20.50
CA SER A 154 -11.08 0.94 19.79
C SER A 154 -9.93 0.07 19.28
N GLU A 155 -9.73 0.07 17.97
CA GLU A 155 -8.68 -0.68 17.31
C GLU A 155 -7.63 0.29 16.76
N THR A 156 -6.36 -0.11 16.83
CA THR A 156 -5.27 0.56 16.13
C THR A 156 -4.42 -0.49 15.44
N LEU A 157 -4.29 -0.38 14.13
CA LEU A 157 -3.49 -1.23 13.26
C LEU A 157 -2.27 -0.46 12.75
N THR A 158 -1.10 -1.07 12.84
CA THR A 158 0.12 -0.59 12.20
C THR A 158 0.49 -1.57 11.10
N VAL A 159 0.44 -1.12 9.86
CA VAL A 159 0.91 -1.84 8.68
C VAL A 159 2.28 -1.30 8.29
N TYR A 160 3.20 -2.19 8.01
CA TYR A 160 4.58 -1.87 7.68
C TYR A 160 5.01 -2.63 6.43
N SER A 161 5.71 -1.93 5.53
CA SER A 161 6.48 -2.54 4.44
C SER A 161 7.94 -2.26 4.65
N SER A 162 8.76 -3.31 4.71
CA SER A 162 10.21 -3.20 4.66
C SER A 162 10.67 -2.76 3.26
N ILE A 163 11.80 -2.07 3.18
CA ILE A 163 12.47 -1.78 1.91
C ILE A 163 12.92 -3.07 1.22
N ASP A 164 13.30 -4.09 2.00
CA ASP A 164 13.90 -5.32 1.46
C ASP A 164 12.87 -6.28 0.86
N ASP A 165 11.67 -6.34 1.45
CA ASP A 165 10.68 -7.39 1.13
C ASP A 165 9.52 -6.87 0.26
N ASP A 166 9.28 -5.55 0.19
CA ASP A 166 8.17 -4.90 -0.55
C ASP A 166 6.76 -5.50 -0.27
N VAL A 167 6.62 -6.25 0.83
CA VAL A 167 5.37 -6.89 1.25
C VAL A 167 4.85 -6.21 2.52
N LEU A 168 3.64 -5.67 2.44
CA LEU A 168 2.94 -5.12 3.59
C LEU A 168 2.46 -6.23 4.53
N LYS A 169 2.68 -6.02 5.82
CA LYS A 169 2.19 -6.88 6.91
C LYS A 169 1.75 -6.04 8.10
N ILE A 170 0.84 -6.57 8.92
CA ILE A 170 0.50 -5.95 10.21
C ILE A 170 1.65 -6.18 11.17
N SER A 171 2.36 -5.12 11.53
CA SER A 171 3.44 -5.15 12.51
C SER A 171 2.96 -4.81 13.92
N GLY A 172 1.78 -4.20 14.06
CA GLY A 172 1.20 -3.82 15.34
C GLY A 172 -0.32 -3.85 15.31
N HIS A 173 -0.94 -4.33 16.40
CA HIS A 173 -2.39 -4.40 16.52
C HIS A 173 -2.79 -4.29 17.99
N ILE A 174 -3.47 -3.19 18.31
CA ILE A 174 -3.92 -2.85 19.66
C ILE A 174 -5.44 -2.81 19.68
N LEU A 175 -6.04 -3.54 20.61
CA LEU A 175 -7.48 -3.54 20.87
C LEU A 175 -7.75 -3.02 22.28
N LYS A 176 -8.67 -2.07 22.41
CA LYS A 176 -9.11 -1.51 23.70
C LYS A 176 -10.63 -1.50 23.78
N THR A 177 -11.19 -2.35 24.64
CA THR A 177 -12.63 -2.35 24.90
C THR A 177 -13.06 -1.03 25.52
N ARG A 178 -14.10 -0.42 24.96
CA ARG A 178 -14.77 0.74 25.57
C ARG A 178 -15.98 0.27 26.35
N ARG A 179 -15.96 0.43 27.68
CA ARG A 179 -17.18 0.26 28.49
C ARG A 179 -18.13 1.40 28.17
N ASN A 180 -19.38 1.07 27.85
CA ASN A 180 -20.45 2.06 27.78
C ASN A 180 -20.73 2.55 29.21
N THR A 181 -20.24 3.74 29.57
CA THR A 181 -20.54 4.40 30.85
C THR A 181 -21.93 5.03 30.83
N LYS A 182 -22.94 4.28 30.38
CA LYS A 182 -24.35 4.60 30.63
C LYS A 182 -24.83 3.68 31.75
N SER A 183 -24.43 4.00 32.97
CA SER A 183 -25.02 3.46 34.20
C SER A 183 -25.79 4.58 34.87
#